data_AF-A0A4Q3F015-F1
#
_entry.id   AF-A0A4Q3F015-F1
#
_cell.length_a   1.000
_cell.length_b   1.000
_cell.length_c   1.000
_cell.angle_alpha   90.00
_cell.angle_beta   90.00
_cell.angle_gamma   90.00
#
_symmetry.space_group_name_H-M   'P 1'
#
loop_
_entity.id
_entity.type
_entity.pdbx_description
1 polymer ?
#
loop_
_entity_poly.entity_id
_entity_poly.type
_entity_poly.pdbx_seq_one_letter_code
_entity_poly.pdbx_strand_id
1 'polypeptide(L)'
;MKLNEITTYLESFAPLAYQEDYDNSGLIVGSADQEISQALISLDCTEAIVDEAIATNCQLIISHHPIVFKGLKKFNSKTYVERVVEKAIKNSIALYAIHTSLDHVA
;
A
#
# COMPACT_ATOMS: atom_id res chain seq x y z
N MET A 1 -13.44 -8.87 -5.19
CA MET A 1 -13.09 -9.42 -3.87
C MET A 1 -12.90 -8.24 -2.95
N LYS A 2 -13.30 -8.35 -1.69
CA LYS A 2 -13.09 -7.27 -0.74
C LYS A 2 -11.61 -7.15 -0.40
N LEU A 3 -11.14 -5.92 -0.20
CA LEU A 3 -9.74 -5.66 0.16
C LEU A 3 -9.34 -6.42 1.44
N ASN A 4 -10.23 -6.53 2.42
CA ASN A 4 -9.97 -7.28 3.66
C ASN A 4 -9.70 -8.77 3.42
N GLU A 5 -10.30 -9.41 2.40
CA GLU A 5 -10.03 -10.80 2.05
C GLU A 5 -8.59 -10.95 1.55
N ILE A 6 -8.14 -9.99 0.74
CA ILE A 6 -6.77 -9.94 0.22
C ILE A 6 -5.78 -9.68 1.35
N THR A 7 -5.99 -8.66 2.19
CA THR A 7 -5.05 -8.35 3.28
C THR A 7 -4.99 -9.50 4.28
N THR A 8 -6.13 -10.12 4.64
CA THR A 8 -6.15 -11.30 5.52
C THR A 8 -5.30 -12.44 4.95
N TYR A 9 -5.38 -12.69 3.64
CA TYR A 9 -4.54 -13.70 3.00
C TYR A 9 -3.04 -13.33 3.05
N LEU A 10 -2.69 -12.09 2.73
CA LEU A 10 -1.31 -11.60 2.78
C LEU A 10 -0.73 -11.70 4.21
N GLU A 11 -1.50 -11.31 5.21
CA GLU A 11 -1.13 -11.38 6.63
C GLU A 11 -1.07 -12.83 7.15
N SER A 12 -1.75 -13.79 6.52
CA SER A 12 -1.59 -15.21 6.85
C SER A 12 -0.24 -15.77 6.40
N PHE A 13 0.38 -15.17 5.38
CA PHE A 13 1.70 -15.53 4.88
C PHE A 13 2.82 -14.75 5.59
N ALA A 14 2.66 -13.43 5.73
CA ALA A 14 3.56 -12.55 6.44
C ALA A 14 2.81 -11.81 7.55
N PRO A 15 2.64 -12.42 8.74
CA PRO A 15 1.93 -11.82 9.86
C PRO A 15 2.47 -10.44 10.24
N LEU A 16 1.56 -9.47 10.43
CA LEU A 16 1.94 -8.11 10.87
C LEU A 16 2.68 -8.10 12.21
N ALA A 17 2.51 -9.13 13.04
CA ALA A 17 3.22 -9.29 14.31
C ALA A 17 4.73 -9.58 14.14
N TYR A 18 5.19 -9.89 12.93
CA TYR A 18 6.60 -10.11 12.62
C TYR A 18 7.32 -8.85 12.15
N GLN A 19 6.61 -7.74 11.98
CA GLN A 19 7.25 -6.48 11.61
C GLN A 19 8.08 -5.94 12.79
N GLU A 20 9.19 -5.27 12.47
CA GLU A 20 10.00 -4.55 13.45
C GLU A 20 9.24 -3.38 14.09
N ASP A 21 9.61 -2.97 15.30
CA ASP A 21 8.92 -1.91 16.07
C ASP A 21 8.86 -0.54 15.36
N TYR A 22 9.77 -0.30 14.41
CA TYR A 22 9.85 0.95 13.64
C TYR A 22 9.07 0.89 12.33
N ASP A 23 8.57 -0.27 11.93
CA ASP A 23 7.98 -0.52 10.62
C ASP A 23 6.54 0.03 10.52
N ASN A 24 6.02 0.10 9.29
CA ASN A 24 4.64 0.45 8.99
C ASN A 24 4.06 -0.46 7.89
N SER A 25 4.11 -1.77 8.12
CA SER A 25 3.46 -2.79 7.27
C SER A 25 1.93 -2.76 7.44
N GLY A 26 1.18 -3.20 6.42
CA GLY A 26 -0.28 -3.27 6.43
C GLY A 26 -0.97 -2.29 5.47
N LEU A 27 -2.26 -2.04 5.70
CA LEU A 27 -3.07 -1.13 4.89
C LEU A 27 -2.75 0.34 5.22
N ILE A 28 -2.21 1.07 4.25
CA ILE A 28 -1.79 2.48 4.40
C ILE A 28 -2.86 3.43 3.84
N VAL A 29 -3.41 3.13 2.67
CA VAL A 29 -4.47 3.91 2.01
C VAL A 29 -5.55 2.96 1.53
N GLY A 30 -6.81 3.33 1.66
CA GLY A 30 -7.95 2.57 1.14
C GLY A 30 -8.95 2.22 2.24
N SER A 31 -9.94 1.40 1.88
CA SER A 31 -10.95 0.90 2.82
C SER A 31 -11.08 -0.61 2.72
N ALA A 32 -11.23 -1.28 3.86
CA ALA A 32 -11.32 -2.73 3.97
C ALA A 32 -12.47 -3.35 3.13
N ASP A 33 -13.54 -2.59 2.90
CA ASP A 33 -14.73 -2.98 2.12
C ASP A 33 -14.64 -2.62 0.63
N GLN A 34 -13.52 -2.04 0.18
CA GLN A 34 -13.29 -1.69 -1.22
C GLN A 34 -13.29 -2.95 -2.10
N GLU A 35 -13.98 -2.89 -3.24
CA GLU A 35 -13.93 -3.95 -4.25
C GLU A 35 -12.62 -3.86 -5.04
N ILE A 36 -11.89 -4.97 -5.03
CA ILE A 36 -10.65 -5.14 -5.78
C ILE A 36 -10.87 -6.20 -6.86
N SER A 37 -10.59 -5.80 -8.10
CA SER A 37 -10.58 -6.70 -9.26
C SER A 37 -9.17 -6.93 -9.78
N GLN A 38 -8.27 -5.97 -9.56
CA GLN A 38 -6.90 -6.02 -10.04
C GLN A 38 -5.95 -5.34 -9.05
N ALA A 39 -4.80 -5.97 -8.84
CA ALA A 39 -3.73 -5.49 -7.98
C ALA A 39 -2.42 -5.40 -8.76
N LEU A 40 -1.59 -4.42 -8.41
CA LEU A 40 -0.23 -4.24 -8.92
C LEU A 40 0.77 -4.50 -7.78
N ILE A 41 1.83 -5.25 -8.07
CA ILE A 41 2.89 -5.56 -7.09
C ILE A 41 4.13 -4.73 -7.43
N SER A 42 4.73 -4.08 -6.44
CA SER A 42 5.96 -3.30 -6.63
C SER A 42 6.93 -3.42 -5.45
N LEU A 43 8.17 -2.98 -5.65
CA LEU A 43 9.12 -2.78 -4.56
C LEU A 43 8.78 -1.47 -3.82
N ASP A 44 8.82 -0.35 -4.55
CA ASP A 44 8.47 0.99 -4.09
C ASP A 44 7.14 1.45 -4.69
N CYS A 45 6.34 2.19 -3.94
CA CYS A 45 5.16 2.88 -4.46
C CYS A 45 5.53 4.31 -4.87
N THR A 46 6.01 4.49 -6.10
CA THR A 46 6.36 5.82 -6.66
C THR A 46 5.17 6.44 -7.41
N GLU A 47 5.27 7.72 -7.81
CA GLU A 47 4.24 8.38 -8.62
C GLU A 47 3.99 7.63 -9.94
N ALA A 48 5.05 7.09 -10.55
CA ALA A 48 4.96 6.32 -11.79
C ALA A 48 4.22 4.99 -11.60
N ILE A 49 4.36 4.35 -10.44
CA ILE A 49 3.63 3.12 -10.11
C ILE A 49 2.14 3.41 -9.90
N VAL A 50 1.80 4.56 -9.32
CA VAL A 50 0.39 4.99 -9.25
C VAL A 50 -0.14 5.29 -10.65
N ASP A 51 0.64 5.93 -11.52
CA ASP A 51 0.25 6.18 -12.90
C ASP A 51 0.06 4.88 -13.70
N GLU A 52 0.90 3.87 -13.48
CA GLU A 52 0.74 2.53 -14.03
C GLU A 52 -0.56 1.89 -13.54
N ALA A 53 -0.82 1.91 -12.23
CA ALA A 53 -2.05 1.38 -11.66
C ALA A 53 -3.31 2.07 -12.23
N ILE A 54 -3.27 3.38 -12.48
CA ILE A 54 -4.35 4.11 -13.15
C ILE A 54 -4.50 3.60 -14.60
N ALA A 55 -3.40 3.54 -15.34
CA ALA A 55 -3.40 3.14 -16.75
C ALA A 55 -3.88 1.69 -16.95
N THR A 56 -3.61 0.81 -15.99
CA THR A 56 -4.03 -0.60 -16.02
C THR A 56 -5.30 -0.87 -15.24
N ASN A 57 -5.98 0.17 -14.73
CA ASN A 57 -7.20 0.06 -13.92
C ASN A 57 -7.05 -0.91 -12.73
N CYS A 58 -5.96 -0.78 -11.98
CA CYS A 58 -5.72 -1.46 -10.70
C CYS A 58 -6.33 -0.67 -9.54
N GLN A 59 -6.96 -1.36 -8.59
CA GLN A 59 -7.54 -0.74 -7.39
C GLN A 59 -6.65 -0.92 -6.15
N LEU A 60 -5.58 -1.70 -6.25
CA LEU A 60 -4.68 -2.02 -5.16
C LEU A 60 -3.23 -2.02 -5.66
N ILE A 61 -2.34 -1.36 -4.92
CA ILE A 61 -0.90 -1.51 -5.04
C ILE A 61 -0.40 -2.21 -3.77
N ILE A 62 0.30 -3.33 -3.95
CA ILE A 62 1.00 -4.06 -2.89
C ILE A 62 2.48 -3.76 -3.07
N SER A 63 3.07 -2.99 -2.16
CA SER A 63 4.50 -2.66 -2.17
C SER A 63 5.26 -3.38 -1.06
N HIS A 64 6.55 -3.63 -1.26
CA HIS A 64 7.40 -4.08 -0.16
C HIS A 64 7.69 -2.91 0.80
N HIS A 65 8.19 -1.78 0.28
CA HIS A 65 8.45 -0.60 1.12
C HIS A 65 7.16 0.21 1.38
N PRO A 66 6.88 0.61 2.63
CA PRO A 66 5.71 1.42 2.94
C PRO A 66 5.95 2.88 2.55
N ILE A 67 5.08 3.43 1.72
CA ILE A 67 5.20 4.82 1.25
C ILE A 67 5.07 5.84 2.39
N VAL A 68 4.25 5.56 3.40
CA VAL A 68 4.16 6.34 4.64
C VAL A 68 4.98 5.62 5.70
N PHE A 69 6.23 6.02 5.89
CA PHE A 69 7.08 5.46 6.97
C PHE A 69 6.99 6.25 8.27
N LYS A 70 6.62 7.53 8.18
CA LYS A 70 6.40 8.43 9.33
C LYS A 70 5.11 9.20 9.11
N GLY A 71 4.43 9.55 10.20
CA GLY A 71 3.16 10.27 10.14
C GLY A 71 3.23 11.57 9.33
N LEU A 72 2.32 11.72 8.36
CA LEU A 72 2.17 12.93 7.55
C LEU A 72 1.35 13.97 8.31
N LYS A 73 1.79 15.23 8.28
CA LYS A 73 1.10 16.35 8.95
C LYS A 73 0.35 17.28 8.00
N LYS A 74 0.61 17.18 6.70
CA LYS A 74 0.06 18.03 5.64
C LYS A 74 -0.09 17.21 4.36
N PHE A 75 -1.05 17.59 3.54
CA PHE A 75 -1.29 17.08 2.18
C PHE A 75 -1.42 18.29 1.27
N ASN A 76 -0.27 18.87 0.90
CA ASN A 76 -0.20 20.01 -0.02
C ASN A 76 0.78 19.75 -1.16
N SER A 77 0.93 18.47 -1.52
CA SER A 77 1.75 17.99 -2.64
C SER A 77 3.25 18.37 -2.55
N LYS A 78 3.76 18.81 -1.38
CA LYS A 78 5.14 19.31 -1.26
C LYS A 78 6.18 18.21 -1.35
N THR A 79 5.89 17.06 -0.76
CA THR A 79 6.78 15.89 -0.77
C THR A 79 6.29 14.85 -1.75
N TYR A 80 7.18 13.97 -2.22
CA TYR A 80 6.77 12.87 -3.10
C TYR A 80 5.80 11.92 -2.40
N VAL A 81 5.99 11.67 -1.09
CA VAL A 81 5.08 10.85 -0.28
C VAL A 81 3.67 11.45 -0.29
N GLU A 82 3.55 12.76 -0.04
CA GLU A 82 2.25 13.46 -0.13
C GLU A 82 1.62 13.31 -1.51
N ARG A 83 2.39 13.51 -2.60
CA ARG A 83 1.87 13.40 -3.96
C ARG A 83 1.38 11.99 -4.29
N VAL A 84 2.13 10.96 -3.91
CA VAL A 84 1.76 9.56 -4.12
C VAL A 84 0.47 9.24 -3.36
N VAL A 85 0.41 9.57 -2.07
CA VAL A 85 -0.78 9.31 -1.24
C VAL A 85 -2.00 10.08 -1.75
N GLU A 86 -1.85 11.37 -2.05
CA GLU A 86 -2.93 12.18 -2.62
C GLU A 86 -3.43 11.63 -3.97
N LYS A 87 -2.50 11.20 -4.84
CA LYS A 87 -2.85 10.64 -6.15
C LYS A 87 -3.59 9.30 -5.99
N ALA A 88 -3.12 8.42 -5.10
CA ALA A 88 -3.79 7.15 -4.81
C ALA A 88 -5.20 7.37 -4.27
N ILE A 89 -5.38 8.27 -3.29
CA ILE A 89 -6.69 8.62 -2.73
C ILE A 89 -7.63 9.15 -3.81
N LYS A 90 -7.18 10.11 -4.63
CA LYS A 90 -8.00 10.73 -5.69
C LYS A 90 -8.49 9.73 -6.74
N ASN A 91 -7.73 8.66 -6.96
CA ASN A 91 -8.06 7.63 -7.96
C ASN A 91 -8.63 6.35 -7.34
N SER A 92 -8.98 6.37 -6.05
CA SER A 92 -9.52 5.20 -5.33
C SER A 92 -8.61 3.97 -5.40
N ILE A 93 -7.29 4.18 -5.30
CA ILE A 93 -6.28 3.12 -5.29
C ILE A 93 -5.84 2.89 -3.85
N ALA A 94 -6.03 1.66 -3.36
CA ALA A 94 -5.53 1.24 -2.06
C ALA A 94 -4.03 0.97 -2.11
N LEU A 95 -3.32 1.28 -1.03
CA LEU A 95 -1.89 1.04 -0.87
C LEU A 95 -1.68 0.12 0.33
N TYR A 96 -1.06 -1.03 0.12
CA TYR A 96 -0.76 -2.02 1.14
C TYR A 96 0.74 -2.33 1.13
N ALA A 97 1.38 -2.39 2.30
CA ALA A 97 2.80 -2.65 2.42
C ALA A 97 3.11 -3.96 3.14
N ILE A 98 4.10 -4.72 2.66
CA ILE A 98 4.63 -5.94 3.30
C ILE A 98 6.15 -5.84 3.38
N HIS A 99 6.63 -5.19 4.43
CA HIS A 99 8.04 -4.81 4.58
C HIS A 99 8.79 -5.83 5.44
N THR A 100 9.18 -5.47 6.66
CA THR A 100 9.98 -6.34 7.52
C THR A 100 9.24 -7.62 7.93
N SER A 101 7.90 -7.60 7.94
CA SER A 101 7.09 -8.81 8.14
C SER A 101 7.31 -9.87 7.06
N LEU A 102 7.57 -9.45 5.80
CA LEU A 102 7.90 -10.34 4.71
C LEU A 102 9.35 -10.84 4.82
N ASP A 103 10.29 -9.96 5.15
CA ASP A 103 11.71 -10.30 5.31
C ASP A 103 11.94 -11.40 6.37
N HIS A 104 11.06 -11.47 7.38
CA HIS A 104 11.13 -12.49 8.43
C HIS A 104 10.67 -13.88 8.00
N VAL A 105 9.94 -14.00 6.88
CA VAL A 105 9.33 -15.27 6.42
C VAL A 105 9.85 -15.75 5.06
N ALA A 106 10.66 -14.94 4.37
CA ALA A 106 11.16 -15.19 3.01
C ALA A 106 12.66 -15.45 2.93
#